data_AF-A0A382AV50-F1
#
_entry.id   AF-A0A382AV50-F1
#
_cell.length_a   1.000
_cell.length_b   1.000
_cell.length_c   1.000
_cell.angle_alpha   90.00
_cell.angle_beta   90.00
_cell.angle_gamma   90.00
#
_symmetry.space_group_name_H-M   'P 1'
#
loop_
_entity.id
_entity.type
_entity.pdbx_description
1 polymer ?
#
loop_
_entity_poly.entity_id
_entity_poly.type
_entity_poly.pdbx_seq_one_letter_code
_entity_poly.pdbx_strand_id
1 'polypeptide(L)'
;MSAIITEKFRLHNAEQFYESFSEASKSTYYLFIGKSTAFTTATTGGSDSSPPTPADAVGEEEFYAWDSMLAAKNIASSDVTYALPRRNWTNGTVYDMYKHNISSSNTATSGASNIYDSTFYFKTTDNRIYKVLDNNSGATYSGSEPTSESTSPFALGGYILKYMYSITSSEAAKYLTTDFMPVSTDSTVSAAVTDGKIESLAVTAGSGYTNATYYSPIQGDGTSAGTSSGAIVRITVSGGAIADFGLTAGTDTTIHDAGAAYTYGTIKLDNLFSDSSLSSSASIGSGSGGAIEVIISPKNGHGYDAVAELGGHYVMSATTLTQAENDDITTSNDFRQVGIIVDPTTYGTSTVATASTARQTYIVKFDSSSGTFEADETIVQTSTGAVGKVVEWDSTRSLLYYQQERFGDYGTNNTTSDFTLFSGANTITGSTSGATGTPSTTTETVTLAN
;
A
#
# COMPACT_ATOMS: atom_id res chain seq x y z
N MET A 1 -28.89 12.91 -9.66
CA MET A 1 -27.75 12.50 -10.51
C MET A 1 -26.96 11.49 -9.69
N SER A 2 -26.61 10.34 -10.27
CA SER A 2 -25.75 9.33 -9.62
C SER A 2 -24.33 9.44 -10.19
N ALA A 3 -23.31 9.42 -9.34
CA ALA A 3 -21.91 9.48 -9.73
C ALA A 3 -21.09 8.57 -8.79
N ILE A 4 -20.02 7.97 -9.33
CA ILE A 4 -19.09 7.13 -8.58
C ILE A 4 -17.65 7.46 -8.98
N ILE A 5 -16.71 7.30 -8.05
CA ILE A 5 -15.29 7.26 -8.37
C ILE A 5 -14.95 5.79 -8.61
N THR A 6 -14.54 5.45 -9.83
CA THR A 6 -14.25 4.06 -10.18
C THR A 6 -12.92 3.62 -9.57
N GLU A 7 -12.80 2.32 -9.29
CA GLU A 7 -11.54 1.76 -8.82
C GLU A 7 -10.38 2.03 -9.80
N LYS A 8 -10.65 1.98 -11.11
CA LYS A 8 -9.64 2.29 -12.14
C LYS A 8 -9.10 3.72 -12.02
N PHE A 9 -9.94 4.69 -11.63
CA PHE A 9 -9.49 6.05 -11.41
C PHE A 9 -8.65 6.18 -10.13
N ARG A 10 -9.00 5.44 -9.07
CA ARG A 10 -8.19 5.36 -7.84
C ARG A 10 -6.83 4.75 -8.13
N LEU A 11 -6.80 3.64 -8.88
CA LEU A 11 -5.58 2.98 -9.31
C LEU A 11 -4.73 3.90 -10.19
N HIS A 12 -5.32 4.62 -11.15
CA HIS A 12 -4.58 5.56 -11.99
C HIS A 12 -3.85 6.64 -11.16
N ASN A 13 -4.50 7.20 -10.12
CA ASN A 13 -3.85 8.17 -9.24
C ASN A 13 -2.70 7.53 -8.44
N ALA A 14 -2.87 6.28 -7.99
CA ALA A 14 -1.83 5.53 -7.30
C ALA A 14 -0.64 5.21 -8.23
N GLU A 15 -0.91 4.85 -9.49
CA GLU A 15 0.10 4.63 -10.53
C GLU A 15 0.91 5.90 -10.77
N GLN A 16 0.27 7.05 -10.94
CA GLN A 16 0.99 8.31 -11.11
C GLN A 16 1.92 8.63 -9.93
N PHE A 17 1.47 8.39 -8.70
CA PHE A 17 2.32 8.60 -7.52
C PHE A 17 3.44 7.56 -7.40
N TYR A 18 3.19 6.30 -7.77
CA TYR A 18 4.22 5.26 -7.74
C TYR A 18 5.29 5.49 -8.82
N GLU A 19 4.87 5.85 -10.04
CA GLU A 19 5.75 6.12 -11.18
C GLU A 19 6.61 7.37 -10.98
N SER A 20 6.13 8.38 -10.24
CA SER A 20 6.87 9.62 -9.99
C SER A 20 8.21 9.39 -9.27
N PHE A 21 8.42 8.25 -8.60
CA PHE A 21 9.70 7.88 -7.98
C PHE A 21 10.76 7.41 -8.99
N SER A 22 10.36 6.98 -10.19
CA SER A 22 11.24 6.25 -11.12
C SER A 22 11.14 6.67 -12.59
N GLU A 23 10.18 7.51 -12.95
CA GLU A 23 10.02 8.03 -14.30
C GLU A 23 11.22 8.89 -14.76
N ALA A 24 11.31 9.15 -16.07
CA ALA A 24 12.44 9.87 -16.65
C ALA A 24 12.64 11.28 -16.07
N SER A 25 11.53 11.94 -15.70
CA SER A 25 11.52 13.22 -14.98
C SER A 25 10.97 13.01 -13.57
N LYS A 26 11.58 12.08 -12.81
CA LYS A 26 11.12 11.74 -11.46
C LYS A 26 11.09 12.95 -10.51
N SER A 27 10.12 12.91 -9.60
CA SER A 27 10.17 13.69 -8.37
C SER A 27 11.10 13.02 -7.36
N THR A 28 11.69 13.83 -6.49
CA THR A 28 12.57 13.36 -5.43
C THR A 28 11.87 13.55 -4.09
N TYR A 29 11.64 12.45 -3.38
CA TYR A 29 10.98 12.46 -2.08
C TYR A 29 11.99 12.26 -0.96
N TYR A 30 11.88 13.03 0.11
CA TYR A 30 12.64 12.82 1.33
C TYR A 30 11.71 12.65 2.52
N LEU A 31 11.97 11.64 3.34
CA LEU A 31 11.48 11.58 4.71
C LEU A 31 12.32 12.57 5.53
N PHE A 32 11.71 13.51 6.22
CA PHE A 32 12.41 14.34 7.20
C PHE A 32 12.01 13.97 8.62
N ILE A 33 12.95 14.18 9.54
CA ILE A 33 12.68 14.24 10.97
C ILE A 33 13.00 15.64 11.48
N GLY A 34 12.25 16.08 12.48
CA GLY A 34 12.35 17.42 13.01
C GLY A 34 12.00 17.50 14.48
N LYS A 35 12.17 18.72 15.00
CA LYS A 35 11.87 19.17 16.33
C LYS A 35 12.59 18.36 17.42
N SER A 36 13.80 18.80 17.76
CA SER A 36 14.56 18.20 18.86
C SER A 36 14.01 18.58 20.23
N THR A 37 13.37 19.74 20.34
CA THR A 37 12.84 20.25 21.61
C THR A 37 11.41 19.76 21.88
N ALA A 38 11.05 19.59 23.15
CA ALA A 38 9.70 19.22 23.58
C ALA A 38 8.60 20.07 22.94
N PHE A 39 7.43 19.46 22.68
CA PHE A 39 6.22 20.22 22.38
C PHE A 39 5.83 21.03 23.61
N THR A 40 5.49 22.31 23.40
CA THR A 40 5.03 23.18 24.48
C THR A 40 3.82 23.99 24.05
N THR A 41 3.00 24.38 25.03
CA THR A 41 1.85 25.27 24.79
C THR A 41 2.27 26.62 24.19
N ALA A 42 3.47 27.12 24.50
CA ALA A 42 3.94 28.43 24.06
C ALA A 42 4.51 28.44 22.64
N THR A 43 4.89 27.27 22.10
CA THR A 43 5.48 27.15 20.76
C THR A 43 4.49 26.47 19.81
N THR A 44 4.40 25.16 19.90
CA THR A 44 3.70 24.30 18.94
C THR A 44 2.24 24.01 19.32
N GLY A 45 1.83 24.38 20.54
CA GLY A 45 0.61 23.87 21.15
C GLY A 45 0.77 22.42 21.61
N GLY A 46 0.22 22.04 22.76
CA GLY A 46 0.28 20.67 23.27
C GLY A 46 1.56 20.31 24.05
N SER A 47 1.82 19.01 24.17
CA SER A 47 2.91 18.39 24.94
C SER A 47 3.37 17.09 24.31
N ASP A 48 4.49 16.51 24.76
CA ASP A 48 4.96 15.21 24.23
C ASP A 48 3.97 14.05 24.52
N SER A 49 3.18 14.17 25.59
CA SER A 49 2.10 13.23 25.91
C SER A 49 0.79 13.47 25.15
N SER A 50 0.67 14.63 24.50
CA SER A 50 -0.47 15.01 23.66
C SER A 50 0.03 15.93 22.55
N PRO A 51 0.73 15.37 21.53
CA PRO A 51 1.30 16.17 20.46
C PRO A 51 0.24 17.03 19.77
N PRO A 52 0.59 18.23 19.30
CA PRO A 52 -0.33 19.06 18.53
C PRO A 52 -0.78 18.33 17.27
N THR A 53 -2.03 18.58 16.86
CA THR A 53 -2.49 18.15 15.53
C THR A 53 -1.73 18.94 14.48
N PRO A 54 -1.07 18.28 13.50
CA PRO A 54 -0.43 18.97 12.39
C PRO A 54 -1.45 19.88 11.67
N ALA A 55 -1.04 21.11 11.36
CA ALA A 55 -1.87 22.06 10.66
C ALA A 55 -1.49 22.11 9.17
N ASP A 56 -2.48 21.98 8.31
CA ASP A 56 -2.40 22.27 6.87
C ASP A 56 -2.65 23.77 6.70
N ALA A 57 -1.56 24.55 6.73
CA ALA A 57 -1.59 26.00 6.62
C ALA A 57 -0.29 26.51 6.01
N VAL A 58 -0.40 27.49 5.11
CA VAL A 58 0.72 28.14 4.40
C VAL A 58 1.90 28.47 5.34
N GLY A 59 1.60 28.97 6.54
CA GLY A 59 2.63 29.26 7.54
C GLY A 59 3.44 28.01 7.92
N GLU A 60 2.76 26.97 8.36
CA GLU A 60 3.41 25.75 8.83
C GLU A 60 4.07 24.98 7.69
N GLU A 61 3.47 24.93 6.51
CA GLU A 61 3.97 24.13 5.38
C GLU A 61 5.09 24.82 4.59
N GLU A 62 4.95 26.12 4.28
CA GLU A 62 5.90 26.82 3.40
C GLU A 62 7.03 27.51 4.16
N PHE A 63 6.78 27.99 5.38
CA PHE A 63 7.73 28.84 6.09
C PHE A 63 8.39 28.14 7.28
N TYR A 64 7.62 27.50 8.14
CA TYR A 64 8.11 27.08 9.48
C TYR A 64 8.45 25.60 9.59
N ALA A 65 8.00 24.75 8.66
CA ALA A 65 8.36 23.33 8.65
C ALA A 65 9.88 23.14 8.69
N TRP A 66 10.61 23.95 7.92
CA TRP A 66 12.06 23.89 7.77
C TRP A 66 12.84 24.31 9.02
N ASP A 67 12.31 25.26 9.79
CA ASP A 67 12.99 25.85 10.96
C ASP A 67 13.41 24.79 11.99
N SER A 68 12.61 23.73 12.10
CA SER A 68 12.80 22.65 13.07
C SER A 68 13.24 21.33 12.43
N MET A 69 13.53 21.26 11.13
CA MET A 69 14.06 20.04 10.51
C MET A 69 15.48 19.73 11.02
N LEU A 70 15.70 18.46 11.37
CA LEU A 70 16.99 17.97 11.88
C LEU A 70 17.77 17.28 10.77
N ALA A 71 17.11 16.38 10.05
CA ALA A 71 17.70 15.61 8.98
C ALA A 71 16.63 15.14 7.99
N ALA A 72 17.05 14.83 6.78
CA ALA A 72 16.23 14.27 5.72
C ALA A 72 16.92 13.04 5.12
N LYS A 73 16.14 12.02 4.72
CA LYS A 73 16.58 10.81 4.04
C LYS A 73 15.78 10.61 2.75
N ASN A 74 16.48 10.37 1.65
CA ASN A 74 15.86 10.12 0.36
C ASN A 74 15.05 8.82 0.41
N ILE A 75 13.82 8.87 -0.11
CA ILE A 75 12.96 7.69 -0.26
C ILE A 75 13.22 7.13 -1.67
N ALA A 76 13.88 5.97 -1.74
CA ALA A 76 14.19 5.36 -3.02
C ALA A 76 12.95 4.74 -3.67
N SER A 77 12.96 4.57 -5.00
CA SER A 77 11.90 3.84 -5.72
C SER A 77 11.79 2.37 -5.28
N SER A 78 12.86 1.79 -4.74
CA SER A 78 12.85 0.45 -4.12
C SER A 78 12.22 0.43 -2.73
N ASP A 79 11.90 1.58 -2.17
CA ASP A 79 11.28 1.76 -0.86
C ASP A 79 9.77 2.01 -0.95
N VAL A 80 9.19 1.98 -2.16
CA VAL A 80 7.75 2.08 -2.40
C VAL A 80 7.17 0.81 -3.02
N THR A 81 5.92 0.49 -2.67
CA THR A 81 5.18 -0.65 -3.23
C THR A 81 3.69 -0.39 -3.23
N TYR A 82 2.94 -1.05 -4.12
CA TYR A 82 1.49 -1.08 -4.03
C TYR A 82 1.07 -1.93 -2.82
N ALA A 83 -0.06 -1.57 -2.21
CA ALA A 83 -0.59 -2.24 -1.05
C ALA A 83 -2.07 -2.55 -1.17
N LEU A 84 -2.49 -3.58 -0.43
CA LEU A 84 -3.86 -4.03 -0.26
C LEU A 84 -4.22 -4.03 1.22
N PRO A 85 -5.50 -3.81 1.57
CA PRO A 85 -6.00 -4.15 2.90
C PRO A 85 -5.66 -5.61 3.23
N ARG A 86 -5.01 -5.81 4.37
CA ARG A 86 -4.55 -7.12 4.82
C ARG A 86 -5.74 -7.93 5.31
N ARG A 87 -5.99 -9.07 4.67
CA ARG A 87 -7.03 -10.04 5.05
C ARG A 87 -6.37 -11.39 5.30
N ASN A 88 -6.24 -11.80 6.56
CA ASN A 88 -5.63 -13.09 6.89
C ASN A 88 -6.65 -14.23 6.72
N TRP A 89 -6.16 -15.39 6.31
CA TRP A 89 -6.95 -16.62 6.28
C TRP A 89 -7.29 -17.09 7.71
N THR A 90 -8.49 -17.64 7.91
CA THR A 90 -8.96 -18.22 9.16
C THR A 90 -10.04 -19.25 8.88
N ASN A 91 -9.82 -20.50 9.32
CA ASN A 91 -10.81 -21.57 9.21
C ASN A 91 -12.13 -21.19 9.92
N GLY A 92 -13.26 -21.64 9.40
CA GLY A 92 -14.59 -21.32 9.93
C GLY A 92 -15.11 -19.92 9.56
N THR A 93 -14.40 -19.17 8.72
CA THR A 93 -14.82 -17.86 8.21
C THR A 93 -15.56 -18.01 6.88
N VAL A 94 -16.55 -17.18 6.63
CA VAL A 94 -17.17 -17.04 5.30
C VAL A 94 -16.39 -16.00 4.50
N TYR A 95 -15.89 -16.38 3.34
CA TYR A 95 -15.28 -15.45 2.39
C TYR A 95 -16.26 -15.17 1.24
N ASP A 96 -16.18 -13.99 0.66
CA ASP A 96 -16.90 -13.68 -0.57
C ASP A 96 -16.29 -14.40 -1.75
N MET A 97 -17.09 -14.76 -2.76
CA MET A 97 -16.55 -15.11 -4.06
C MET A 97 -16.35 -13.87 -4.91
N TYR A 98 -15.39 -13.92 -5.82
CA TYR A 98 -15.30 -12.93 -6.88
C TYR A 98 -16.53 -13.01 -7.79
N LYS A 99 -17.19 -11.86 -8.02
CA LYS A 99 -18.21 -11.71 -9.07
C LYS A 99 -18.02 -10.39 -9.81
N HIS A 100 -18.05 -10.43 -11.14
CA HIS A 100 -17.87 -9.25 -11.99
C HIS A 100 -19.00 -8.22 -11.90
N ASN A 101 -20.17 -8.60 -11.37
CA ASN A 101 -21.40 -7.82 -11.35
C ASN A 101 -21.84 -7.41 -9.93
N ILE A 102 -20.91 -7.36 -8.96
CA ILE A 102 -21.20 -6.83 -7.63
C ILE A 102 -21.66 -5.37 -7.75
N SER A 103 -22.79 -5.06 -7.14
CA SER A 103 -23.42 -3.74 -7.14
C SER A 103 -24.37 -3.58 -5.96
N SER A 104 -24.98 -2.41 -5.80
CA SER A 104 -26.02 -2.18 -4.78
C SER A 104 -27.26 -3.07 -4.93
N SER A 105 -27.52 -3.59 -6.14
CA SER A 105 -28.60 -4.54 -6.42
C SER A 105 -28.16 -6.01 -6.44
N ASN A 106 -26.86 -6.28 -6.36
CA ASN A 106 -26.29 -7.62 -6.36
C ASN A 106 -25.05 -7.64 -5.47
N THR A 107 -25.27 -7.80 -4.17
CA THR A 107 -24.20 -7.70 -3.16
C THR A 107 -23.40 -8.98 -3.07
N ALA A 108 -22.20 -8.89 -2.51
CA ALA A 108 -21.43 -10.05 -2.09
C ALA A 108 -22.13 -10.79 -0.93
N THR A 109 -21.64 -11.97 -0.55
CA THR A 109 -22.18 -12.75 0.57
C THR A 109 -22.08 -11.98 1.90
N SER A 110 -21.03 -11.17 2.06
CA SER A 110 -20.83 -10.25 3.18
C SER A 110 -21.77 -9.04 3.19
N GLY A 111 -22.56 -8.84 2.13
CA GLY A 111 -23.38 -7.64 1.93
C GLY A 111 -22.66 -6.46 1.29
N ALA A 112 -21.37 -6.60 0.95
CA ALA A 112 -20.63 -5.56 0.23
C ALA A 112 -21.28 -5.26 -1.14
N SER A 113 -21.52 -3.98 -1.43
CA SER A 113 -22.06 -3.51 -2.71
C SER A 113 -20.97 -3.11 -3.72
N ASN A 114 -19.70 -3.24 -3.32
CA ASN A 114 -18.50 -3.04 -4.10
C ASN A 114 -17.57 -4.23 -3.84
N ILE A 115 -16.98 -4.79 -4.89
CA ILE A 115 -16.11 -5.96 -4.78
C ILE A 115 -14.82 -5.68 -3.99
N TYR A 116 -14.25 -4.47 -4.07
CA TYR A 116 -12.99 -4.16 -3.40
C TYR A 116 -13.15 -4.02 -1.87
N ASP A 117 -14.39 -3.77 -1.42
CA ASP A 117 -14.77 -3.79 -0.01
C ASP A 117 -15.16 -5.20 0.49
N SER A 118 -15.26 -6.19 -0.42
CA SER A 118 -15.61 -7.58 -0.11
C SER A 118 -14.39 -8.43 0.29
N THR A 119 -14.61 -9.65 0.78
CA THR A 119 -13.56 -10.55 1.29
C THR A 119 -13.11 -11.61 0.28
N PHE A 120 -13.10 -11.28 -1.02
CA PHE A 120 -12.83 -12.24 -2.11
C PHE A 120 -11.39 -12.71 -2.26
N TYR A 121 -10.48 -12.24 -1.40
CA TYR A 121 -9.11 -12.73 -1.31
C TYR A 121 -8.66 -12.80 0.16
N PHE A 122 -7.65 -13.61 0.41
CA PHE A 122 -6.98 -13.68 1.71
C PHE A 122 -5.51 -14.07 1.58
N LYS A 123 -4.74 -13.79 2.62
CA LYS A 123 -3.33 -14.09 2.80
C LYS A 123 -3.16 -15.20 3.84
N THR A 124 -2.33 -16.19 3.54
CA THR A 124 -1.99 -17.27 4.46
C THR A 124 -0.86 -16.92 5.43
N THR A 125 -0.62 -17.79 6.41
CA THR A 125 0.53 -17.72 7.33
C THR A 125 1.85 -17.70 6.57
N ASP A 126 1.98 -18.51 5.52
CA ASP A 126 3.15 -18.58 4.62
C ASP A 126 3.20 -17.46 3.58
N ASN A 127 2.45 -16.37 3.77
CA ASN A 127 2.44 -15.20 2.88
C ASN A 127 1.98 -15.46 1.44
N ARG A 128 1.17 -16.50 1.20
CA ARG A 128 0.54 -16.75 -0.11
C ARG A 128 -0.81 -16.07 -0.18
N ILE A 129 -1.13 -15.45 -1.31
CA ILE A 129 -2.41 -14.78 -1.54
C ILE A 129 -3.25 -15.62 -2.49
N TYR A 130 -4.48 -15.88 -2.07
CA TYR A 130 -5.47 -16.61 -2.85
C TYR A 130 -6.69 -15.77 -3.11
N LYS A 131 -7.23 -15.92 -4.30
CA LYS A 131 -8.52 -15.39 -4.72
C LYS A 131 -9.57 -16.50 -4.63
N VAL A 132 -10.75 -16.14 -4.14
CA VAL A 132 -11.91 -17.03 -4.05
C VAL A 132 -12.70 -16.94 -5.35
N LEU A 133 -12.74 -18.03 -6.11
CA LEU A 133 -13.53 -18.16 -7.34
C LEU A 133 -14.93 -18.72 -7.06
N ASP A 134 -15.05 -19.56 -6.03
CA ASP A 134 -16.33 -20.04 -5.50
C ASP A 134 -16.25 -20.15 -3.98
N ASN A 135 -17.32 -19.75 -3.30
CA ASN A 135 -17.43 -19.73 -1.84
C ASN A 135 -18.48 -20.70 -1.28
N ASN A 136 -18.77 -21.78 -2.00
CA ASN A 136 -19.68 -22.84 -1.57
C ASN A 136 -21.06 -22.30 -1.15
N SER A 137 -21.66 -21.45 -1.99
CA SER A 137 -22.94 -20.81 -1.71
C SER A 137 -22.97 -20.05 -0.36
N GLY A 138 -21.84 -19.49 0.06
CA GLY A 138 -21.70 -18.73 1.31
C GLY A 138 -21.52 -19.58 2.57
N ALA A 139 -21.18 -20.87 2.44
CA ALA A 139 -20.83 -21.69 3.58
C ALA A 139 -19.49 -21.27 4.20
N THR A 140 -19.27 -21.64 5.46
CA THR A 140 -17.99 -21.40 6.13
C THR A 140 -16.88 -22.23 5.50
N TYR A 141 -15.70 -21.64 5.33
CA TYR A 141 -14.51 -22.39 4.94
C TYR A 141 -14.24 -23.47 5.98
N SER A 142 -14.07 -24.72 5.54
CA SER A 142 -13.90 -25.87 6.43
C SER A 142 -12.75 -26.76 5.97
N GLY A 143 -11.54 -26.48 6.45
CA GLY A 143 -10.37 -27.27 6.08
C GLY A 143 -9.06 -26.65 6.53
N SER A 144 -7.96 -27.18 5.98
CA SER A 144 -6.62 -26.65 6.18
C SER A 144 -6.39 -25.37 5.37
N GLU A 145 -5.38 -24.61 5.80
CA GLU A 145 -4.87 -23.47 5.05
C GLU A 145 -4.32 -23.93 3.68
N PRO A 146 -4.58 -23.19 2.57
CA PRO A 146 -4.10 -23.57 1.25
C PRO A 146 -2.58 -23.40 1.06
N THR A 147 -1.97 -24.38 0.39
CA THR A 147 -0.51 -24.42 0.12
C THR A 147 -0.14 -24.50 -1.36
N SER A 148 -1.12 -24.68 -2.25
CA SER A 148 -0.90 -24.84 -3.69
C SER A 148 -0.51 -23.53 -4.36
N GLU A 149 0.60 -23.50 -5.10
CA GLU A 149 1.02 -22.37 -5.93
C GLU A 149 0.69 -22.61 -7.42
N SER A 150 -0.22 -23.54 -7.71
CA SER A 150 -0.68 -23.84 -9.08
C SER A 150 -1.36 -22.62 -9.72
N THR A 151 -1.08 -22.38 -11.00
CA THR A 151 -1.74 -21.35 -11.81
C THR A 151 -3.20 -21.71 -12.18
N SER A 152 -3.58 -22.98 -12.03
CA SER A 152 -4.95 -23.46 -12.22
C SER A 152 -5.75 -23.40 -10.91
N PRO A 153 -7.06 -23.09 -10.97
CA PRO A 153 -7.95 -23.21 -9.82
C PRO A 153 -7.93 -24.61 -9.19
N PHE A 154 -8.12 -24.67 -7.87
CA PHE A 154 -8.19 -25.93 -7.11
C PHE A 154 -9.25 -25.85 -6.01
N ALA A 155 -9.79 -27.01 -5.61
CA ALA A 155 -10.79 -27.11 -4.57
C ALA A 155 -10.13 -27.39 -3.22
N LEU A 156 -10.47 -26.61 -2.19
CA LEU A 156 -10.05 -26.84 -0.81
C LEU A 156 -11.01 -26.16 0.17
N GLY A 157 -11.31 -26.83 1.28
CA GLY A 157 -12.13 -26.24 2.34
C GLY A 157 -13.60 -26.01 1.96
N GLY A 158 -14.08 -26.68 0.91
CA GLY A 158 -15.37 -26.44 0.26
C GLY A 158 -15.34 -25.36 -0.82
N TYR A 159 -14.25 -24.62 -0.96
CA TYR A 159 -14.12 -23.47 -1.86
C TYR A 159 -13.35 -23.85 -3.13
N ILE A 160 -13.50 -23.04 -4.19
CA ILE A 160 -12.57 -23.03 -5.32
C ILE A 160 -11.68 -21.80 -5.21
N LEU A 161 -10.38 -22.04 -5.15
CA LEU A 161 -9.36 -21.03 -4.94
C LEU A 161 -8.42 -20.96 -6.15
N LYS A 162 -7.86 -19.77 -6.37
CA LYS A 162 -6.77 -19.54 -7.32
C LYS A 162 -5.63 -18.83 -6.62
N TYR A 163 -4.42 -19.35 -6.76
CA TYR A 163 -3.20 -18.69 -6.29
C TYR A 163 -2.94 -17.44 -7.15
N MET A 164 -2.61 -16.33 -6.49
CA MET A 164 -2.36 -15.05 -7.15
C MET A 164 -0.88 -14.67 -7.14
N TYR A 165 -0.29 -14.62 -5.95
CA TYR A 165 1.12 -14.30 -5.73
C TYR A 165 1.52 -14.66 -4.29
N SER A 166 2.82 -14.55 -3.98
CA SER A 166 3.35 -14.68 -2.63
C SER A 166 4.15 -13.45 -2.27
N ILE A 167 4.06 -13.03 -1.01
CA ILE A 167 4.91 -11.97 -0.45
C ILE A 167 6.20 -12.63 0.06
N THR A 168 7.34 -12.18 -0.45
CA THR A 168 8.66 -12.68 -0.01
C THR A 168 8.91 -12.33 1.47
N SER A 169 9.80 -13.06 2.14
CA SER A 169 10.15 -12.73 3.54
C SER A 169 10.73 -11.32 3.69
N SER A 170 11.46 -10.83 2.69
CA SER A 170 11.99 -9.46 2.64
C SER A 170 10.88 -8.41 2.53
N GLU A 171 9.91 -8.61 1.65
CA GLU A 171 8.76 -7.71 1.53
C GLU A 171 7.89 -7.76 2.77
N ALA A 172 7.69 -8.94 3.36
CA ALA A 172 6.93 -9.09 4.60
C ALA A 172 7.61 -8.34 5.76
N ALA A 173 8.92 -8.44 5.90
CA ALA A 173 9.66 -7.72 6.94
C ALA A 173 9.61 -6.20 6.74
N LYS A 174 9.50 -5.72 5.50
CA LYS A 174 9.56 -4.30 5.15
C LYS A 174 8.20 -3.60 5.09
N TYR A 175 7.17 -4.28 4.59
CA TYR A 175 5.88 -3.69 4.20
C TYR A 175 4.65 -4.31 4.86
N LEU A 176 4.78 -5.44 5.56
CA LEU A 176 3.60 -6.03 6.19
C LEU A 176 3.25 -5.28 7.48
N THR A 177 2.04 -4.72 7.53
CA THR A 177 1.52 -4.06 8.73
C THR A 177 0.32 -4.82 9.29
N THR A 178 -0.32 -4.27 10.33
CA THR A 178 -1.59 -4.79 10.87
C THR A 178 -2.70 -4.72 9.83
N ASP A 179 -2.74 -3.63 9.07
CA ASP A 179 -3.88 -3.26 8.22
C ASP A 179 -3.60 -3.40 6.72
N PHE A 180 -2.33 -3.41 6.31
CA PHE A 180 -1.92 -3.45 4.91
C PHE A 180 -0.87 -4.52 4.62
N MET A 181 -0.85 -5.00 3.38
CA MET A 181 0.14 -5.93 2.84
C MET A 181 0.56 -5.50 1.44
N PRO A 182 1.81 -5.76 1.02
CA PRO A 182 2.26 -5.45 -0.34
C PRO A 182 1.53 -6.32 -1.38
N VAL A 183 1.38 -5.78 -2.59
CA VAL A 183 0.88 -6.51 -3.76
C VAL A 183 1.81 -6.36 -4.93
N SER A 184 2.05 -7.48 -5.61
CA SER A 184 2.83 -7.56 -6.83
C SER A 184 2.21 -8.61 -7.75
N THR A 185 2.49 -8.50 -9.04
CA THR A 185 2.02 -9.46 -10.05
C THR A 185 3.04 -10.59 -10.19
N ASP A 186 2.64 -11.82 -9.92
CA ASP A 186 3.45 -13.01 -10.16
C ASP A 186 3.55 -13.26 -11.68
N SER A 187 4.76 -13.18 -12.21
CA SER A 187 5.00 -13.35 -13.65
C SER A 187 4.60 -14.73 -14.20
N THR A 188 4.63 -15.79 -13.39
CA THR A 188 4.24 -17.14 -13.81
C THR A 188 2.73 -17.25 -13.90
N VAL A 189 2.02 -16.68 -12.93
CA VAL A 189 0.55 -16.62 -12.94
C VAL A 189 0.08 -15.75 -14.10
N SER A 190 0.67 -14.56 -14.26
CA SER A 190 0.33 -13.61 -15.33
C SER A 190 0.57 -14.19 -16.73
N ALA A 191 1.65 -14.93 -16.95
CA ALA A 191 1.93 -15.56 -18.24
C ALA A 191 1.01 -16.76 -18.56
N ALA A 192 0.38 -17.37 -17.55
CA ALA A 192 -0.48 -18.54 -17.71
C ALA A 192 -1.95 -18.19 -18.00
N VAL A 193 -2.31 -16.91 -17.99
CA VAL A 193 -3.69 -16.46 -18.20
C VAL A 193 -4.11 -16.53 -19.67
N THR A 194 -5.42 -16.59 -19.88
CA THR A 194 -6.04 -16.44 -21.19
C THR A 194 -7.17 -15.43 -21.03
N ASP A 195 -7.16 -14.37 -21.85
CA ASP A 195 -8.17 -13.31 -21.77
C ASP A 195 -9.58 -13.89 -21.97
N GLY A 196 -10.52 -13.48 -21.12
CA GLY A 196 -11.92 -13.93 -21.14
C GLY A 196 -12.12 -15.44 -21.02
N LYS A 197 -11.17 -16.18 -20.42
CA LYS A 197 -11.34 -17.59 -20.08
C LYS A 197 -12.35 -17.74 -18.93
N ILE A 198 -13.32 -18.63 -19.08
CA ILE A 198 -14.28 -18.92 -18.01
C ILE A 198 -13.64 -19.84 -16.98
N GLU A 199 -13.55 -19.39 -15.73
CA GLU A 199 -12.95 -20.14 -14.62
C GLU A 199 -13.87 -20.27 -13.40
N SER A 200 -15.05 -19.63 -13.40
CA SER A 200 -16.00 -19.67 -12.30
C SER A 200 -17.46 -19.62 -12.77
N LEU A 201 -18.33 -20.31 -12.02
CA LEU A 201 -19.78 -20.34 -12.21
C LEU A 201 -20.46 -20.04 -10.87
N ALA A 202 -21.59 -19.33 -10.88
CA ALA A 202 -22.51 -19.27 -9.75
C ALA A 202 -23.76 -20.09 -10.07
N VAL A 203 -24.03 -21.11 -9.27
CA VAL A 203 -25.14 -22.05 -9.49
C VAL A 203 -26.28 -21.76 -8.52
N THR A 204 -27.51 -21.77 -9.04
CA THR A 204 -28.74 -21.90 -8.26
C THR A 204 -29.35 -23.25 -8.57
N ALA A 205 -29.48 -24.11 -7.56
CA ALA A 205 -29.77 -25.53 -7.74
C ALA A 205 -31.15 -25.82 -8.38
N GLY A 206 -32.18 -25.06 -8.00
CA GLY A 206 -33.57 -25.32 -8.40
C GLY A 206 -34.10 -26.69 -7.95
N SER A 207 -35.20 -27.16 -8.56
CA SER A 207 -35.79 -28.47 -8.23
C SER A 207 -36.63 -29.05 -9.36
N GLY A 208 -36.85 -30.37 -9.31
CA GLY A 208 -37.70 -31.11 -10.26
C GLY A 208 -37.04 -31.42 -11.61
N TYR A 209 -35.72 -31.28 -11.70
CA TYR A 209 -34.95 -31.60 -12.90
C TYR A 209 -34.73 -33.11 -13.07
N THR A 210 -34.48 -33.55 -14.30
CA THR A 210 -34.18 -34.96 -14.59
C THR A 210 -32.71 -35.24 -14.32
N ASN A 211 -32.42 -36.21 -13.44
CA ASN A 211 -31.05 -36.60 -13.07
C ASN A 211 -30.28 -37.12 -14.29
N ALA A 212 -29.23 -36.40 -14.69
CA ALA A 212 -28.26 -36.81 -15.71
C ALA A 212 -27.07 -35.83 -15.71
N THR A 213 -26.12 -36.09 -16.60
CA THR A 213 -25.14 -35.08 -17.02
C THR A 213 -25.61 -34.46 -18.33
N TYR A 214 -25.62 -33.13 -18.38
CA TYR A 214 -25.89 -32.36 -19.58
C TYR A 214 -24.68 -31.49 -19.93
N TYR A 215 -24.56 -31.13 -21.20
CA TYR A 215 -23.59 -30.17 -21.70
C TYR A 215 -24.35 -28.98 -22.28
N SER A 216 -23.91 -27.77 -21.98
CA SER A 216 -24.46 -26.54 -22.56
C SER A 216 -23.32 -25.68 -23.10
N PRO A 217 -23.37 -25.24 -24.37
CA PRO A 217 -22.45 -24.22 -24.83
C PRO A 217 -22.73 -22.91 -24.12
N ILE A 218 -21.68 -22.19 -23.75
CA ILE A 218 -21.80 -20.82 -23.26
C ILE A 218 -21.99 -19.92 -24.48
N GLN A 219 -23.18 -19.33 -24.56
CA GLN A 219 -23.52 -18.29 -25.54
C GLN A 219 -22.93 -16.96 -25.08
N GLY A 220 -22.60 -16.06 -26.00
CA GLY A 220 -22.00 -14.77 -25.64
C GLY A 220 -21.15 -14.21 -26.77
N ASP A 221 -20.11 -13.47 -26.39
CA ASP A 221 -19.15 -12.84 -27.30
C ASP A 221 -17.78 -13.53 -27.35
N GLY A 222 -17.61 -14.61 -26.59
CA GLY A 222 -16.38 -15.38 -26.61
C GLY A 222 -16.07 -15.99 -27.98
N THR A 223 -14.80 -16.33 -28.17
CA THR A 223 -14.34 -17.02 -29.39
C THR A 223 -15.13 -18.31 -29.57
N SER A 224 -15.78 -18.46 -30.73
CA SER A 224 -16.62 -19.62 -31.07
C SER A 224 -17.77 -19.87 -30.09
N ALA A 225 -18.27 -18.84 -29.40
CA ALA A 225 -19.39 -18.95 -28.47
C ALA A 225 -20.61 -19.65 -29.10
N GLY A 226 -21.29 -20.47 -28.31
CA GLY A 226 -22.45 -21.25 -28.78
C GLY A 226 -22.13 -22.53 -29.54
N THR A 227 -20.85 -22.85 -29.75
CA THR A 227 -20.41 -24.02 -30.53
C THR A 227 -19.59 -25.00 -29.69
N SER A 228 -19.34 -26.19 -30.22
CA SER A 228 -18.52 -27.23 -29.59
C SER A 228 -17.02 -26.90 -29.54
N SER A 229 -16.61 -25.76 -30.12
CA SER A 229 -15.24 -25.24 -30.05
C SER A 229 -15.14 -23.96 -29.19
N GLY A 230 -16.25 -23.53 -28.58
CA GLY A 230 -16.28 -22.45 -27.59
C GLY A 230 -16.24 -22.99 -26.17
N ALA A 231 -16.63 -22.16 -25.20
CA ALA A 231 -16.76 -22.63 -23.82
C ALA A 231 -18.00 -23.52 -23.63
N ILE A 232 -17.86 -24.57 -22.83
CA ILE A 232 -18.90 -25.56 -22.57
C ILE A 232 -18.95 -25.82 -21.07
N VAL A 233 -20.15 -25.79 -20.50
CA VAL A 233 -20.41 -26.22 -19.11
C VAL A 233 -20.95 -27.63 -19.11
N ARG A 234 -20.40 -28.45 -18.22
CA ARG A 234 -20.93 -29.75 -17.85
C ARG A 234 -21.82 -29.59 -16.62
N ILE A 235 -23.12 -29.77 -16.80
CA ILE A 235 -24.14 -29.62 -15.77
C ILE A 235 -24.44 -31.00 -15.18
N THR A 236 -24.26 -31.15 -13.87
CA THR A 236 -24.65 -32.37 -13.15
C THR A 236 -25.96 -32.13 -12.43
N VAL A 237 -26.96 -32.99 -12.69
CA VAL A 237 -28.23 -32.98 -11.95
C VAL A 237 -28.33 -34.25 -11.11
N SER A 238 -28.50 -34.08 -9.81
CA SER A 238 -28.67 -35.18 -8.85
C SER A 238 -29.77 -34.84 -7.85
N GLY A 239 -30.56 -35.83 -7.43
CA GLY A 239 -31.67 -35.61 -6.51
C GLY A 239 -32.74 -34.62 -7.03
N GLY A 240 -32.81 -34.39 -8.34
CA GLY A 240 -33.71 -33.43 -8.97
C GLY A 240 -33.25 -31.98 -8.93
N ALA A 241 -32.01 -31.70 -8.52
CA ALA A 241 -31.42 -30.36 -8.43
C ALA A 241 -30.09 -30.28 -9.16
N ILE A 242 -29.73 -29.10 -9.68
CA ILE A 242 -28.42 -28.84 -10.28
C ILE A 242 -27.39 -28.84 -9.16
N ALA A 243 -26.32 -29.63 -9.31
CA ALA A 243 -25.21 -29.64 -8.37
C ALA A 243 -24.44 -28.33 -8.41
N ASP A 244 -23.90 -27.91 -7.26
CA ASP A 244 -23.09 -26.70 -7.13
C ASP A 244 -21.86 -26.71 -8.05
N PHE A 245 -21.24 -25.54 -8.22
CA PHE A 245 -20.00 -25.44 -8.97
C PHE A 245 -18.86 -26.12 -8.22
N GLY A 246 -18.08 -26.91 -8.94
CA GLY A 246 -16.99 -27.69 -8.40
C GLY A 246 -16.00 -28.10 -9.49
N LEU A 247 -15.04 -28.95 -9.13
CA LEU A 247 -14.00 -29.42 -10.05
C LEU A 247 -14.09 -30.94 -10.32
N THR A 248 -15.05 -31.63 -9.70
CA THR A 248 -15.21 -33.09 -9.83
C THR A 248 -16.32 -33.43 -10.81
N ALA A 249 -15.94 -33.80 -12.03
CA ALA A 249 -16.88 -34.17 -13.07
C ALA A 249 -17.79 -35.35 -12.64
N GLY A 250 -19.11 -35.20 -12.82
CA GLY A 250 -20.11 -36.20 -12.47
C GLY A 250 -20.63 -36.11 -11.03
N THR A 251 -20.00 -35.29 -10.19
CA THR A 251 -20.52 -34.88 -8.87
C THR A 251 -20.95 -33.43 -8.91
N ASP A 252 -20.10 -32.57 -9.47
CA ASP A 252 -20.28 -31.14 -9.52
C ASP A 252 -20.75 -30.67 -10.90
N THR A 253 -21.31 -29.47 -10.98
CA THR A 253 -21.36 -28.73 -12.24
C THR A 253 -19.97 -28.16 -12.50
N THR A 254 -19.37 -28.46 -13.66
CA THR A 254 -17.97 -28.10 -13.96
C THR A 254 -17.85 -27.38 -15.30
N ILE A 255 -16.75 -26.66 -15.50
CA ILE A 255 -16.39 -26.12 -16.82
C ILE A 255 -15.73 -27.27 -17.60
N HIS A 256 -16.34 -27.68 -18.71
CA HIS A 256 -15.76 -28.71 -19.59
C HIS A 256 -14.67 -28.11 -20.47
N ASP A 257 -15.01 -27.01 -21.14
CA ASP A 257 -14.09 -26.18 -21.92
C ASP A 257 -14.27 -24.73 -21.50
N ALA A 258 -13.15 -24.05 -21.22
CA ALA A 258 -13.16 -22.71 -20.64
C ALA A 258 -13.30 -21.60 -21.69
N GLY A 259 -13.05 -21.90 -22.96
CA GLY A 259 -13.05 -20.94 -24.07
C GLY A 259 -12.09 -19.75 -23.84
N ALA A 260 -12.31 -18.67 -24.59
CA ALA A 260 -11.51 -17.45 -24.53
C ALA A 260 -12.32 -16.24 -25.01
N ALA A 261 -11.87 -15.05 -24.63
CA ALA A 261 -12.37 -13.73 -25.03
C ALA A 261 -13.83 -13.43 -24.63
N TYR A 262 -14.40 -14.13 -23.64
CA TYR A 262 -15.72 -13.79 -23.11
C TYR A 262 -15.66 -12.51 -22.28
N THR A 263 -16.52 -11.54 -22.59
CA THR A 263 -16.83 -10.38 -21.72
C THR A 263 -18.23 -10.47 -21.13
N TYR A 264 -19.10 -11.31 -21.72
CA TYR A 264 -20.34 -11.78 -21.11
C TYR A 264 -20.69 -13.18 -21.62
N GLY A 265 -21.43 -13.94 -20.81
CA GLY A 265 -21.81 -15.31 -21.12
C GLY A 265 -23.20 -15.63 -20.60
N THR A 266 -23.94 -16.48 -21.32
CA THR A 266 -25.23 -16.99 -20.87
C THR A 266 -25.32 -18.48 -21.13
N ILE A 267 -25.73 -19.21 -20.10
CA ILE A 267 -26.06 -20.62 -20.16
C ILE A 267 -27.58 -20.72 -20.17
N LYS A 268 -28.13 -21.49 -21.11
CA LYS A 268 -29.57 -21.70 -21.19
C LYS A 268 -29.90 -23.15 -20.90
N LEU A 269 -30.76 -23.38 -19.91
CA LEU A 269 -31.21 -24.72 -19.51
C LEU A 269 -32.21 -25.34 -20.51
N ASP A 270 -32.62 -24.61 -21.56
CA ASP A 270 -33.41 -25.10 -22.69
C ASP A 270 -32.54 -25.49 -23.91
N ASN A 271 -31.22 -25.25 -23.87
CA ASN A 271 -30.27 -25.60 -24.91
C ASN A 271 -29.18 -26.52 -24.34
N LEU A 272 -29.51 -27.80 -24.25
CA LEU A 272 -28.70 -28.82 -23.60
C LEU A 272 -28.45 -30.01 -24.52
N PHE A 273 -27.36 -30.72 -24.23
CA PHE A 273 -26.89 -31.87 -24.98
C PHE A 273 -26.48 -32.99 -24.03
N SER A 274 -26.57 -34.24 -24.47
CA SER A 274 -26.10 -35.40 -23.70
C SER A 274 -24.61 -35.68 -23.88
N ASP A 275 -23.95 -34.99 -24.82
CA ASP A 275 -22.54 -35.16 -25.17
C ASP A 275 -21.81 -33.82 -25.29
N SER A 276 -20.50 -33.83 -25.05
CA SER A 276 -19.65 -32.64 -25.11
C SER A 276 -19.41 -32.12 -26.53
N SER A 277 -19.65 -32.93 -27.57
CA SER A 277 -19.57 -32.46 -28.96
C SER A 277 -20.81 -31.67 -29.41
N LEU A 278 -21.79 -31.50 -28.51
CA LEU A 278 -23.04 -30.76 -28.74
C LEU A 278 -23.84 -31.30 -29.94
N SER A 279 -23.84 -32.62 -30.10
CA SER A 279 -24.44 -33.29 -31.27
C SER A 279 -25.81 -33.89 -30.99
N SER A 280 -26.07 -34.30 -29.74
CA SER A 280 -27.30 -34.98 -29.33
C SER A 280 -28.07 -34.10 -28.34
N SER A 281 -29.11 -33.43 -28.85
CA SER A 281 -29.98 -32.57 -28.04
C SER A 281 -30.61 -33.34 -26.88
N ALA A 282 -30.62 -32.73 -25.69
CA ALA A 282 -31.22 -33.27 -24.49
C ALA A 282 -32.14 -32.23 -23.82
N SER A 283 -33.04 -32.70 -22.96
CA SER A 283 -33.90 -31.86 -22.15
C SER A 283 -33.67 -32.18 -20.68
N ILE A 284 -33.55 -31.15 -19.84
CA ILE A 284 -33.40 -31.27 -18.38
C ILE A 284 -34.74 -31.55 -17.68
N GLY A 285 -35.84 -31.63 -18.43
CA GLY A 285 -37.20 -31.87 -17.91
C GLY A 285 -37.91 -30.59 -17.49
N SER A 286 -39.01 -30.75 -16.74
CA SER A 286 -39.92 -29.67 -16.33
C SER A 286 -39.58 -29.01 -14.99
N GLY A 287 -38.32 -29.11 -14.55
CA GLY A 287 -37.86 -28.49 -13.31
C GLY A 287 -37.86 -26.96 -13.39
N SER A 288 -37.78 -26.29 -12.24
CA SER A 288 -37.83 -24.82 -12.15
C SER A 288 -36.91 -24.27 -11.06
N GLY A 289 -36.63 -22.97 -11.15
CA GLY A 289 -35.84 -22.23 -10.16
C GLY A 289 -34.33 -22.41 -10.24
N GLY A 290 -33.83 -23.24 -11.17
CA GLY A 290 -32.41 -23.44 -11.41
C GLY A 290 -31.84 -22.42 -12.38
N ALA A 291 -30.62 -21.98 -12.12
CA ALA A 291 -29.88 -21.04 -12.97
C ALA A 291 -28.37 -21.30 -12.85
N ILE A 292 -27.63 -21.01 -13.91
CA ILE A 292 -26.17 -21.04 -13.90
C ILE A 292 -25.69 -19.73 -14.51
N GLU A 293 -24.99 -18.95 -13.72
CA GLU A 293 -24.38 -17.70 -14.12
C GLU A 293 -22.90 -17.91 -14.37
N VAL A 294 -22.41 -17.40 -15.51
CA VAL A 294 -20.99 -17.38 -15.82
C VAL A 294 -20.35 -16.19 -15.13
N ILE A 295 -19.30 -16.43 -14.34
CA ILE A 295 -18.54 -15.34 -13.74
C ILE A 295 -17.39 -14.96 -14.66
N ILE A 296 -17.50 -13.78 -15.27
CA ILE A 296 -16.49 -13.23 -16.18
C ILE A 296 -15.27 -12.77 -15.37
N SER A 297 -14.07 -13.16 -15.81
CA SER A 297 -12.83 -12.74 -15.19
C SER A 297 -12.58 -11.23 -15.39
N PRO A 298 -11.63 -10.61 -14.65
CA PRO A 298 -11.09 -9.32 -15.04
C PRO A 298 -10.54 -9.36 -16.47
N LYS A 299 -10.39 -8.19 -17.07
CA LYS A 299 -9.76 -8.05 -18.38
C LYS A 299 -8.38 -8.71 -18.38
N ASN A 300 -8.05 -9.45 -19.44
CA ASN A 300 -6.86 -10.28 -19.60
C ASN A 300 -6.81 -11.55 -18.74
N GLY A 301 -7.78 -11.78 -17.84
CA GLY A 301 -7.90 -13.00 -17.03
C GLY A 301 -7.40 -12.88 -15.60
N HIS A 302 -7.71 -13.88 -14.78
CA HIS A 302 -7.34 -13.92 -13.37
C HIS A 302 -5.83 -14.09 -13.16
N GLY A 303 -5.22 -13.11 -12.50
CA GLY A 303 -3.80 -13.05 -12.17
C GLY A 303 -2.93 -12.37 -13.22
N TYR A 304 -3.52 -11.82 -14.29
CA TYR A 304 -2.76 -11.07 -15.30
C TYR A 304 -2.08 -9.85 -14.67
N ASP A 305 -2.85 -9.12 -13.87
CA ASP A 305 -2.40 -7.95 -13.11
C ASP A 305 -3.04 -8.01 -11.72
N ALA A 306 -2.31 -8.56 -10.75
CA ALA A 306 -2.81 -8.74 -9.40
C ALA A 306 -3.02 -7.40 -8.68
N VAL A 307 -2.23 -6.38 -9.02
CA VAL A 307 -2.37 -5.03 -8.46
C VAL A 307 -3.73 -4.46 -8.86
N ALA A 308 -4.04 -4.44 -10.17
CA ALA A 308 -5.32 -3.93 -10.64
C ALA A 308 -6.51 -4.81 -10.23
N GLU A 309 -6.35 -6.13 -10.26
CA GLU A 309 -7.43 -7.08 -9.99
C GLU A 309 -7.87 -7.12 -8.53
N LEU A 310 -6.94 -6.95 -7.59
CA LEU A 310 -7.22 -7.03 -6.16
C LEU A 310 -7.54 -5.68 -5.53
N GLY A 311 -7.40 -4.57 -6.27
CA GLY A 311 -7.69 -3.21 -5.80
C GLY A 311 -6.49 -2.52 -5.15
N GLY A 312 -5.30 -2.70 -5.71
CA GLY A 312 -4.01 -2.18 -5.22
C GLY A 312 -3.83 -0.67 -5.42
N HIS A 313 -4.81 0.15 -5.06
CA HIS A 313 -4.74 1.62 -5.19
C HIS A 313 -4.10 2.34 -3.99
N TYR A 314 -3.54 1.59 -3.04
CA TYR A 314 -2.74 2.16 -1.96
C TYR A 314 -1.25 2.05 -2.31
N VAL A 315 -0.47 3.07 -1.96
CA VAL A 315 0.99 3.03 -2.08
C VAL A 315 1.59 3.12 -0.68
N MET A 316 2.49 2.21 -0.36
CA MET A 316 3.21 2.17 0.90
C MET A 316 4.66 2.55 0.65
N SER A 317 5.19 3.46 1.46
CA SER A 317 6.62 3.76 1.55
C SER A 317 7.17 3.22 2.86
N ALA A 318 8.36 2.61 2.83
CA ALA A 318 9.04 2.08 4.00
C ALA A 318 10.48 2.59 4.05
N THR A 319 10.75 3.51 4.99
CA THR A 319 12.08 4.09 5.22
C THR A 319 12.50 3.83 6.66
N THR A 320 13.71 3.31 6.85
CA THR A 320 14.33 3.12 8.16
C THR A 320 15.44 4.13 8.36
N LEU A 321 15.50 4.78 9.52
CA LEU A 321 16.63 5.61 9.93
C LEU A 321 17.54 4.80 10.86
N THR A 322 18.83 4.73 10.56
CA THR A 322 19.78 3.89 11.31
C THR A 322 21.02 4.67 11.77
N GLN A 323 21.10 4.93 13.08
CA GLN A 323 22.19 5.72 13.67
C GLN A 323 22.32 7.07 12.94
N ALA A 324 23.56 7.51 12.67
CA ALA A 324 23.84 8.84 12.16
C ALA A 324 23.81 8.98 10.62
N GLU A 325 23.64 7.89 9.85
CA GLU A 325 23.70 7.79 8.37
C GLU A 325 24.41 8.94 7.64
N ASN A 326 25.63 8.70 7.17
CA ASN A 326 26.51 9.73 6.58
C ASN A 326 26.76 10.93 7.51
N ASP A 327 26.62 10.73 8.82
CA ASP A 327 26.72 11.76 9.84
C ASP A 327 25.72 12.92 9.64
N ASP A 328 24.64 12.69 8.91
CA ASP A 328 23.59 13.68 8.68
C ASP A 328 22.52 13.65 9.77
N ILE A 329 22.24 12.46 10.30
CA ILE A 329 21.22 12.23 11.33
C ILE A 329 21.88 12.36 12.70
N THR A 330 21.29 13.13 13.60
CA THR A 330 21.79 13.19 14.98
C THR A 330 21.34 11.96 15.77
N THR A 331 22.25 11.37 16.54
CA THR A 331 21.94 10.32 17.53
C THR A 331 22.00 10.84 18.97
N SER A 332 22.31 12.12 19.12
CA SER A 332 22.58 12.76 20.41
C SER A 332 21.35 13.47 20.99
N ASN A 333 20.25 13.51 20.24
CA ASN A 333 19.01 14.16 20.66
C ASN A 333 17.77 13.43 20.10
N ASP A 334 16.62 13.79 20.63
CA ASP A 334 15.31 13.31 20.22
C ASP A 334 14.84 13.97 18.91
N PHE A 335 13.79 13.40 18.31
CA PHE A 335 12.98 14.05 17.30
C PHE A 335 11.49 13.82 17.61
N ARG A 336 10.65 14.78 17.23
CA ARG A 336 9.20 14.77 17.53
C ARG A 336 8.32 14.95 16.31
N GLN A 337 8.91 15.29 15.17
CA GLN A 337 8.21 15.46 13.91
C GLN A 337 8.79 14.53 12.86
N VAL A 338 7.91 14.06 11.99
CA VAL A 338 8.23 13.30 10.80
C VAL A 338 7.32 13.78 9.68
N GLY A 339 7.85 13.84 8.46
CA GLY A 339 7.05 14.18 7.29
C GLY A 339 7.77 13.83 5.99
N ILE A 340 7.10 14.09 4.87
CA ILE A 340 7.66 13.86 3.54
C ILE A 340 7.71 15.19 2.80
N ILE A 341 8.84 15.47 2.15
CA ILE A 341 9.02 16.64 1.29
C ILE A 341 9.23 16.16 -0.14
N VAL A 342 8.64 16.90 -1.08
CA VAL A 342 8.83 16.69 -2.51
C VAL A 342 9.78 17.75 -3.08
N ASP A 343 10.71 17.30 -3.91
CA ASP A 343 11.68 18.10 -4.66
C ASP A 343 12.42 19.16 -3.83
N PRO A 344 12.98 18.82 -2.64
CA PRO A 344 13.73 19.77 -1.84
C PRO A 344 14.99 20.22 -2.59
N THR A 345 15.33 21.51 -2.54
CA THR A 345 16.53 22.05 -3.20
C THR A 345 17.74 22.06 -2.27
N THR A 346 18.95 21.92 -2.82
CA THR A 346 20.18 22.18 -2.07
C THR A 346 20.22 23.64 -1.62
N TYR A 347 20.62 23.88 -0.36
CA TYR A 347 20.64 25.21 0.26
C TYR A 347 21.30 26.27 -0.64
N GLY A 348 20.61 27.40 -0.83
CA GLY A 348 21.10 28.51 -1.64
C GLY A 348 21.09 28.28 -3.15
N THR A 349 20.46 27.20 -3.64
CA THR A 349 20.39 26.86 -5.07
C THR A 349 18.95 26.56 -5.50
N SER A 350 18.73 26.42 -6.81
CA SER A 350 17.48 25.91 -7.39
C SER A 350 17.57 24.44 -7.81
N THR A 351 18.61 23.73 -7.37
CA THR A 351 18.88 22.34 -7.78
C THR A 351 18.25 21.39 -6.80
N VAL A 352 17.43 20.46 -7.28
CA VAL A 352 16.83 19.40 -6.45
C VAL A 352 17.92 18.51 -5.85
N ALA A 353 17.80 18.22 -4.56
CA ALA A 353 18.78 17.48 -3.78
C ALA A 353 18.85 16.00 -4.23
N THR A 354 20.06 15.49 -4.41
CA THR A 354 20.31 14.09 -4.83
C THR A 354 21.02 13.25 -3.77
N ALA A 355 21.31 13.82 -2.60
CA ALA A 355 22.03 13.12 -1.54
C ALA A 355 21.15 12.04 -0.89
N SER A 356 21.72 10.92 -0.45
CA SER A 356 20.93 9.87 0.23
C SER A 356 20.36 10.35 1.56
N THR A 357 21.06 11.26 2.22
CA THR A 357 20.70 11.90 3.47
C THR A 357 21.16 13.35 3.42
N ALA A 358 20.58 14.20 4.27
CA ALA A 358 21.00 15.59 4.43
C ALA A 358 20.73 16.07 5.84
N ARG A 359 21.74 16.64 6.51
CA ARG A 359 21.57 17.39 7.74
C ARG A 359 20.88 18.72 7.48
N GLN A 360 19.90 19.08 8.32
CA GLN A 360 19.10 20.31 8.19
C GLN A 360 19.36 21.31 9.34
N THR A 361 20.27 20.98 10.26
CA THR A 361 20.66 21.89 11.34
C THR A 361 21.68 22.92 10.87
N TYR A 362 21.70 24.07 11.54
CA TYR A 362 22.82 24.98 11.44
C TYR A 362 24.03 24.41 12.18
N ILE A 363 25.22 24.82 11.77
CA ILE A 363 26.48 24.41 12.40
C ILE A 363 27.41 25.61 12.58
N VAL A 364 28.08 25.66 13.73
CA VAL A 364 29.20 26.57 14.00
C VAL A 364 30.40 25.75 14.46
N LYS A 365 31.56 26.01 13.88
CA LYS A 365 32.85 25.55 14.38
C LYS A 365 33.44 26.59 15.33
N PHE A 366 33.87 26.19 16.52
CA PHE A 366 34.55 27.06 17.47
C PHE A 366 36.08 26.99 17.34
N ASP A 367 36.73 28.15 17.43
CA ASP A 367 38.20 28.27 17.57
C ASP A 367 38.62 28.05 19.02
N SER A 368 37.74 28.41 19.96
CA SER A 368 37.92 28.18 21.38
C SER A 368 36.57 27.90 22.02
N SER A 369 36.48 26.84 22.81
CA SER A 369 35.30 26.51 23.61
C SER A 369 35.67 26.14 25.04
N SER A 370 34.79 26.43 25.98
CA SER A 370 34.90 26.07 27.40
C SER A 370 33.58 25.53 27.91
N GLY A 371 33.64 24.47 28.71
CA GLY A 371 32.45 23.74 29.15
C GLY A 371 31.90 22.79 28.09
N THR A 372 30.70 22.28 28.35
CA THR A 372 30.00 21.33 27.48
C THR A 372 28.61 21.88 27.24
N PHE A 373 28.25 22.13 25.98
CA PHE A 373 26.89 22.52 25.64
C PHE A 373 25.95 21.32 25.82
N GLU A 374 24.77 21.58 26.40
CA GLU A 374 23.74 20.57 26.67
C GLU A 374 22.68 20.57 25.56
N ALA A 375 22.15 19.39 25.22
CA ALA A 375 21.04 19.27 24.27
C ALA A 375 19.83 20.10 24.74
N ASP A 376 19.11 20.71 23.78
CA ASP A 376 17.92 21.54 23.98
C ASP A 376 18.12 22.83 24.79
N GLU A 377 19.36 23.16 25.17
CA GLU A 377 19.63 24.42 25.86
C GLU A 377 19.53 25.61 24.90
N THR A 378 19.14 26.77 25.44
CA THR A 378 19.14 28.02 24.68
C THR A 378 20.57 28.56 24.60
N ILE A 379 21.04 28.82 23.40
CA ILE A 379 22.31 29.52 23.15
C ILE A 379 22.04 30.95 22.72
N VAL A 380 22.89 31.87 23.18
CA VAL A 380 22.74 33.30 22.90
C VAL A 380 24.09 33.90 22.49
N GLN A 381 24.06 34.75 21.49
CA GLN A 381 25.17 35.63 21.14
C GLN A 381 24.79 37.07 21.53
N THR A 382 25.14 37.50 22.74
CA THR A 382 24.63 38.74 23.34
C THR A 382 24.93 39.99 22.50
N SER A 383 26.05 40.04 21.79
CA SER A 383 26.43 41.20 20.99
C SER A 383 25.59 41.39 19.72
N THR A 384 25.05 40.31 19.15
CA THR A 384 24.21 40.34 17.95
C THR A 384 22.73 40.19 18.27
N GLY A 385 22.41 39.61 19.43
CA GLY A 385 21.06 39.23 19.81
C GLY A 385 20.58 37.91 19.19
N ALA A 386 21.47 37.15 18.52
CA ALA A 386 21.13 35.83 17.98
C ALA A 386 20.83 34.83 19.10
N VAL A 387 19.79 34.03 18.90
CA VAL A 387 19.29 33.02 19.84
C VAL A 387 19.06 31.72 19.08
N GLY A 388 19.30 30.56 19.69
CA GLY A 388 19.00 29.27 19.08
C GLY A 388 18.92 28.15 20.11
N LYS A 389 18.62 26.94 19.64
CA LYS A 389 18.56 25.72 20.47
C LYS A 389 19.62 24.73 20.04
N VAL A 390 20.37 24.22 21.02
CA VAL A 390 21.39 23.20 20.77
C VAL A 390 20.73 21.90 20.37
N VAL A 391 21.14 21.37 19.22
CA VAL A 391 20.78 20.02 18.80
C VAL A 391 21.85 19.04 19.27
N GLU A 392 23.12 19.36 19.01
CA GLU A 392 24.25 18.47 19.28
C GLU A 392 25.55 19.27 19.49
N TRP A 393 26.38 18.82 20.42
CA TRP A 393 27.73 19.35 20.66
C TRP A 393 28.79 18.27 20.46
N ASP A 394 29.68 18.49 19.50
CA ASP A 394 30.87 17.67 19.27
C ASP A 394 32.10 18.37 19.86
N SER A 395 32.47 17.97 21.07
CA SER A 395 33.65 18.51 21.75
C SER A 395 34.99 18.18 21.07
N THR A 396 35.07 17.13 20.26
CA THR A 396 36.30 16.70 19.61
C THR A 396 36.63 17.59 18.42
N ARG A 397 35.62 17.97 17.63
CA ARG A 397 35.76 18.86 16.46
C ARG A 397 35.41 20.30 16.76
N SER A 398 34.93 20.55 17.97
CA SER A 398 34.42 21.83 18.44
C SER A 398 33.28 22.34 17.54
N LEU A 399 32.33 21.45 17.21
CA LEU A 399 31.17 21.76 16.36
C LEU A 399 29.91 21.84 17.21
N LEU A 400 29.19 22.95 17.09
CA LEU A 400 27.88 23.14 17.70
C LEU A 400 26.82 23.13 16.61
N TYR A 401 25.94 22.13 16.66
CA TYR A 401 24.77 22.03 15.83
C TYR A 401 23.57 22.63 16.55
N TYR A 402 22.79 23.44 15.86
CA TYR A 402 21.67 24.15 16.45
C TYR A 402 20.54 24.42 15.45
N GLN A 403 19.38 24.79 15.99
CA GLN A 403 18.22 25.27 15.23
C GLN A 403 17.85 26.69 15.68
N GLN A 404 17.18 27.43 14.80
CA GLN A 404 16.58 28.72 15.10
C GLN A 404 15.12 28.70 14.63
N GLU A 405 14.19 28.52 15.58
CA GLU A 405 12.75 28.58 15.29
C GLU A 405 12.20 30.00 15.47
N ARG A 406 11.05 30.31 14.88
CA ARG A 406 10.36 31.61 15.03
C ARG A 406 9.97 31.99 16.47
N PHE A 407 10.11 31.09 17.45
CA PHE A 407 9.67 31.32 18.83
C PHE A 407 10.76 31.92 19.72
N GLY A 408 10.34 32.71 20.72
CA GLY A 408 11.24 33.34 21.68
C GLY A 408 11.98 32.28 22.50
N ASP A 409 13.29 32.45 22.67
CA ASP A 409 14.22 31.47 23.27
C ASP A 409 14.50 30.20 22.44
N TYR A 410 13.85 30.05 21.26
CA TYR A 410 14.09 28.94 20.33
C TYR A 410 14.79 29.35 19.03
N GLY A 411 14.78 30.64 18.71
CA GLY A 411 15.45 31.21 17.54
C GLY A 411 15.30 32.73 17.42
N THR A 412 14.33 33.30 18.13
CA THR A 412 14.15 34.75 18.24
C THR A 412 14.48 35.27 19.63
N ASN A 413 14.83 36.56 19.70
CA ASN A 413 15.04 37.25 20.96
C ASN A 413 13.73 37.31 21.77
N ASN A 414 13.73 36.84 23.01
CA ASN A 414 12.50 36.76 23.81
C ASN A 414 11.90 38.14 24.19
N THR A 415 12.69 39.22 24.12
CA THR A 415 12.21 40.58 24.43
C THR A 415 11.73 41.33 23.19
N THR A 416 12.45 41.23 22.07
CA THR A 416 12.14 42.00 20.84
C THR A 416 11.42 41.19 19.78
N SER A 417 11.43 39.85 19.89
CA SER A 417 11.00 38.89 18.87
C SER A 417 11.79 38.97 17.56
N ASP A 418 12.96 39.62 17.57
CA ASP A 418 13.82 39.71 16.38
C ASP A 418 14.46 38.36 16.07
N PHE A 419 14.44 37.98 14.78
CA PHE A 419 15.17 36.83 14.25
C PHE A 419 16.53 37.30 13.72
N THR A 420 17.61 36.87 14.37
CA THR A 420 18.99 37.21 13.99
C THR A 420 19.83 35.95 13.89
N LEU A 421 20.52 35.77 12.77
CA LEU A 421 21.45 34.66 12.57
C LEU A 421 22.72 34.86 13.41
N PHE A 422 23.26 33.76 13.94
CA PHE A 422 24.60 33.77 14.55
C PHE A 422 25.64 34.18 13.49
N SER A 423 26.51 35.13 13.85
CA SER A 423 27.45 35.70 12.88
C SER A 423 28.74 36.18 13.52
N GLY A 424 29.80 36.21 12.71
CA GLY A 424 31.13 36.65 13.12
C GLY A 424 31.73 35.82 14.25
N ALA A 425 32.83 36.31 14.83
CA ALA A 425 33.54 35.67 15.93
C ALA A 425 33.10 36.23 17.30
N ASN A 426 31.80 36.43 17.52
CA ASN A 426 31.30 36.82 18.84
C ASN A 426 30.94 35.59 19.67
N THR A 427 31.23 35.64 20.96
CA THR A 427 30.99 34.54 21.91
C THR A 427 29.52 34.10 21.92
N ILE A 428 29.33 32.79 21.79
CA ILE A 428 28.07 32.08 21.98
C ILE A 428 28.10 31.47 23.39
N THR A 429 27.04 31.67 24.16
CA THR A 429 26.92 31.18 25.54
C THR A 429 25.69 30.29 25.69
N GLY A 430 25.86 29.11 26.30
CA GLY A 430 24.79 28.22 26.71
C GLY A 430 24.13 28.72 28.00
N SER A 431 22.80 28.84 27.98
CA SER A 431 22.04 29.44 29.08
C SER A 431 21.95 28.52 30.30
N THR A 432 21.98 27.20 30.09
CA THR A 432 21.87 26.21 31.18
C THR A 432 23.25 25.76 31.63
N SER A 433 24.09 25.36 30.67
CA SER A 433 25.43 24.82 30.93
C SER A 433 26.44 25.89 31.36
N GLY A 434 26.20 27.15 30.96
CA GLY A 434 27.20 28.21 31.05
C GLY A 434 28.40 28.00 30.10
N ALA A 435 28.34 27.00 29.21
CA ALA A 435 29.38 26.76 28.22
C ALA A 435 29.53 27.97 27.29
N THR A 436 30.75 28.23 26.84
CA THR A 436 31.05 29.35 25.95
C THR A 436 31.87 28.86 24.76
N GLY A 437 31.61 29.45 23.60
CA GLY A 437 32.35 29.17 22.37
C GLY A 437 32.53 30.43 21.55
N THR A 438 33.72 30.65 21.02
CA THR A 438 34.00 31.73 20.06
C THR A 438 34.11 31.12 18.67
N PRO A 439 33.21 31.47 17.72
CA PRO A 439 33.24 30.95 16.37
C PRO A 439 34.58 31.17 15.70
N SER A 440 35.04 30.16 14.96
CA SER A 440 36.22 30.27 14.13
C SER A 440 35.99 31.28 13.01
N THR A 441 37.06 31.96 12.62
CA THR A 441 37.03 32.89 11.47
C THR A 441 37.47 32.23 10.16
N THR A 442 37.89 30.96 10.22
CA THR A 442 38.26 30.16 9.04
C THR A 442 37.13 29.20 8.69
N THR A 443 36.88 29.04 7.39
CA THR A 443 35.95 28.04 6.87
C THR A 443 36.69 26.72 6.64
N GLU A 444 36.09 25.61 7.05
CA GLU A 444 36.57 24.27 6.73
C GLU A 444 35.41 23.40 6.25
N THR A 445 35.71 22.42 5.41
CA THR A 445 34.76 21.37 5.07
C THR A 445 34.61 20.47 6.29
N VAL A 446 33.43 20.47 6.89
CA VAL A 446 33.15 19.69 8.09
C VAL A 446 32.69 18.30 7.68
N THR A 447 33.45 17.29 8.09
CA THR A 447 32.99 15.90 8.11
C THR A 447 33.16 15.43 9.55
N LEU A 448 32.10 14.92 10.16
CA LEU A 448 32.27 14.18 11.41
C LEU A 448 33.17 12.98 11.10
N ALA A 449 33.95 12.54 12.08
CA ALA A 449 34.76 11.34 12.00
C ALA A 449 34.02 10.29 12.82
N ASN A 450 33.80 9.16 12.16
CA ASN A 450 33.11 7.98 12.65
C ASN A 450 33.57 7.51 14.03
#